data_AF-A0A2V9WT47-F1
#
_entry.id   AF-A0A2V9WT47-F1
#
_cell.length_a   1.000
_cell.length_b   1.000
_cell.length_c   1.000
_cell.angle_alpha   90.00
_cell.angle_beta   90.00
_cell.angle_gamma   90.00
#
_symmetry.space_group_name_H-M   'P 1'
#
loop_
_entity.id
_entity.type
_entity.pdbx_description
1 polymer ?
#
loop_
_entity_poly.entity_id
_entity_poly.type
_entity_poly.pdbx_seq_one_letter_code
_entity_poly.pdbx_strand_id
1 'polypeptide(L)'
;MPQSFIAIGPFTPLPIRVIWIVILISTLLSSVYQFFGEETIEIDSQKLTIRKGIHGWARKREYQINGCSNLEWEAGRKGGSYLTCPVARWPIKFGNRLSENDANEILSALQRTLPDVLQKICAYPGGKEHFITLGLINR
;
A
#
# COMPACT_ATOMS: atom_id res chain seq x y z
N MET A 1 37.26 -30.66 -41.53
CA MET A 1 36.20 -30.82 -40.50
C MET A 1 35.12 -29.79 -40.80
N PRO A 2 33.94 -30.17 -41.33
CA PRO A 2 32.88 -29.21 -41.63
C PRO A 2 32.09 -28.86 -40.36
N GLN A 3 31.95 -27.57 -40.08
CA GLN A 3 31.06 -27.04 -39.05
C GLN A 3 29.63 -27.10 -39.56
N SER A 4 28.81 -27.96 -38.97
CA SER A 4 27.37 -28.03 -39.20
C SER A 4 26.68 -26.84 -38.53
N PHE A 5 26.39 -25.80 -39.30
CA PHE A 5 25.48 -24.73 -38.89
C PHE A 5 24.05 -25.28 -38.87
N ILE A 6 23.49 -25.46 -37.68
CA ILE A 6 22.06 -25.74 -37.49
C ILE A 6 21.32 -24.43 -37.77
N ALA A 7 20.85 -24.26 -39.01
CA ALA A 7 19.94 -23.19 -39.37
C ALA A 7 18.58 -23.44 -38.70
N ILE A 8 18.34 -22.74 -37.59
CA ILE A 8 17.02 -22.71 -36.95
C ILE A 8 16.11 -21.87 -37.85
N GLY A 9 15.41 -22.53 -38.78
CA GLY A 9 14.44 -21.89 -39.66
C GLY A 9 13.24 -21.30 -38.89
N PRO A 10 12.66 -20.17 -39.34
CA PRO A 10 11.65 -19.40 -38.60
C PRO A 10 10.22 -19.97 -38.70
N PHE A 11 10.06 -21.29 -38.78
CA PHE A 11 8.76 -21.93 -38.95
C PHE A 11 8.27 -22.57 -37.65
N THR A 12 8.00 -21.73 -36.65
CA THR A 12 7.10 -22.15 -35.58
C THR A 12 5.70 -22.39 -36.17
N PRO A 13 5.12 -23.59 -35.98
CA PRO A 13 3.79 -23.89 -36.50
C PRO A 13 2.77 -22.92 -35.91
N LEU A 14 1.80 -22.50 -36.72
CA LEU A 14 0.74 -21.54 -36.37
C LEU A 14 0.10 -21.78 -35.00
N PRO A 15 -0.24 -23.01 -34.55
CA PRO A 15 -0.81 -23.23 -33.22
C PRO A 15 0.12 -22.80 -32.07
N ILE A 16 1.44 -23.00 -32.22
CA ILE A 16 2.41 -22.59 -31.20
C ILE A 16 2.45 -21.06 -31.10
N ARG A 17 2.37 -20.35 -32.22
CA ARG A 17 2.32 -18.88 -32.23
C ARG A 17 1.09 -18.36 -31.50
N VAL A 18 -0.07 -18.98 -31.72
CA VAL A 18 -1.33 -18.60 -31.06
C VAL A 18 -1.23 -18.82 -29.54
N ILE A 19 -0.66 -19.94 -29.10
CA ILE A 19 -0.46 -20.23 -27.66
C ILE A 19 0.42 -19.15 -27.01
N TRP A 20 1.53 -18.77 -27.64
CA TRP A 20 2.41 -17.72 -27.11
C TRP A 20 1.72 -16.36 -27.02
N ILE A 21 0.90 -16.00 -28.03
CA ILE A 21 0.12 -14.76 -28.03
C ILE A 21 -0.89 -14.76 -26.86
N VAL A 22 -1.61 -15.86 -26.65
CA VAL A 22 -2.59 -15.97 -25.54
C VAL A 22 -1.90 -15.87 -24.18
N ILE A 23 -0.75 -16.52 -24.01
CA ILE A 23 0.03 -16.45 -22.76
C ILE A 23 0.49 -15.02 -22.53
N LEU A 24 1.09 -14.36 -23.53
CA LEU A 24 1.54 -12.98 -23.42
C LEU A 24 0.40 -12.02 -23.05
N ILE A 25 -0.74 -12.13 -23.72
CA ILE A 25 -1.93 -11.32 -23.43
C ILE A 25 -2.41 -11.58 -22.01
N SER A 26 -2.45 -12.83 -21.56
CA SER A 26 -2.88 -13.19 -20.21
C SER A 26 -1.92 -12.65 -19.14
N THR A 27 -0.61 -12.70 -19.38
CA THR A 27 0.40 -12.16 -18.46
C THR A 27 0.33 -10.63 -18.41
N LEU A 28 0.15 -9.97 -19.55
CA LEU A 28 -0.06 -8.51 -19.63
C LEU A 28 -1.32 -8.08 -18.90
N LEU A 29 -2.44 -8.78 -19.13
CA LEU A 29 -3.70 -8.52 -18.42
C LEU A 29 -3.56 -8.75 -16.92
N SER A 30 -2.86 -9.81 -16.49
CA SER A 30 -2.61 -10.10 -15.07
C SER A 30 -1.72 -9.05 -14.41
N SER A 31 -0.65 -8.62 -15.08
CA SER A 31 0.23 -7.52 -14.66
C SER A 31 -0.59 -6.24 -14.47
N VAL A 32 -1.37 -5.87 -15.47
CA VAL A 32 -2.24 -4.70 -15.43
C VAL A 32 -3.29 -4.82 -14.32
N TYR A 33 -3.84 -6.02 -14.08
CA TYR A 33 -4.78 -6.29 -13.00
C TYR A 33 -4.17 -6.11 -11.60
N GLN A 34 -2.89 -6.44 -11.42
CA GLN A 34 -2.16 -6.16 -10.17
C GLN A 34 -1.95 -4.66 -9.92
N PHE A 35 -1.82 -3.85 -10.97
CA PHE A 35 -1.68 -2.39 -10.85
C PHE A 35 -3.00 -1.67 -10.50
N PHE A 36 -4.16 -2.28 -10.70
CA PHE A 36 -5.47 -1.60 -10.59
C PHE A 36 -6.03 -1.44 -9.16
N GLY A 37 -5.16 -1.51 -8.14
CA GLY A 37 -5.54 -1.37 -6.73
C GLY A 37 -4.64 -0.42 -5.94
N GLU A 38 -4.16 0.66 -6.55
CA GLU A 38 -3.29 1.62 -5.85
C GLU A 38 -4.08 2.41 -4.81
N GLU A 39 -3.60 2.35 -3.57
CA GLU A 39 -4.08 3.16 -2.45
C GLU A 39 -3.00 4.21 -2.14
N THR A 40 -3.24 5.45 -2.55
CA THR A 40 -2.36 6.58 -2.24
C THR A 40 -2.90 7.30 -1.01
N ILE A 41 -2.05 7.45 0.00
CA ILE A 41 -2.37 8.14 1.25
C ILE A 41 -1.57 9.44 1.27
N GLU A 42 -2.27 10.56 1.15
CA GLU A 42 -1.68 11.90 1.26
C GLU A 42 -2.03 12.47 2.64
N ILE A 43 -1.01 12.71 3.47
CA ILE A 43 -1.16 13.34 4.78
C ILE A 43 -0.66 14.78 4.68
N ASP A 44 -1.56 15.74 4.86
CA ASP A 44 -1.25 17.17 4.92
C ASP A 44 -1.24 17.63 6.39
N SER A 45 -1.02 18.91 6.66
CA SER A 45 -1.17 19.55 7.98
C SER A 45 -2.63 19.65 8.44
N GLN A 46 -3.59 19.69 7.50
CA GLN A 46 -5.01 19.93 7.79
C GLN A 46 -5.91 18.73 7.47
N LYS A 47 -5.51 17.89 6.50
CA LYS A 47 -6.36 16.82 5.99
C LYS A 47 -5.59 15.55 5.63
N LEU A 48 -6.25 14.42 5.85
CA LEU A 48 -5.88 13.10 5.40
C LEU A 48 -6.70 12.79 4.14
N THR A 49 -6.04 12.59 3.01
CA THR A 49 -6.69 12.23 1.75
C THR A 49 -6.32 10.79 1.40
N ILE A 50 -7.33 9.93 1.27
CA ILE A 50 -7.16 8.55 0.82
C ILE A 50 -7.73 8.46 -0.60
N ARG A 51 -6.88 8.08 -1.55
CA ARG A 51 -7.28 7.82 -2.93
C ARG A 51 -7.12 6.34 -3.20
N LYS A 52 -8.23 5.69 -3.55
CA LYS A 52 -8.22 4.29 -3.95
C LYS A 52 -8.67 4.18 -5.39
N GLY A 53 -7.75 3.79 -6.27
CA GLY A 53 -8.07 3.42 -7.64
C GLY A 53 -8.59 1.99 -7.67
N ILE A 54 -9.80 1.79 -8.19
CA ILE A 54 -10.32 0.45 -8.50
C ILE A 54 -10.97 0.52 -9.89
N HIS A 55 -10.41 -0.18 -10.87
CA HIS A 55 -11.06 -0.43 -12.18
C HIS A 55 -11.61 0.84 -12.87
N GLY A 56 -10.77 1.85 -13.07
CA GLY A 56 -11.16 3.11 -13.74
C GLY A 56 -12.02 4.05 -12.88
N TRP A 57 -12.35 3.66 -11.65
CA TRP A 57 -13.02 4.51 -10.67
C TRP A 57 -12.06 4.88 -9.54
N ALA A 58 -11.77 6.17 -9.43
CA ALA A 58 -11.03 6.71 -8.30
C ALA A 58 -12.03 7.09 -7.19
N ARG A 59 -11.96 6.43 -6.04
CA ARG A 59 -12.64 6.90 -4.83
C ARG A 59 -11.67 7.75 -4.04
N LYS A 60 -11.97 9.05 -3.95
CA LYS A 60 -11.28 10.00 -3.08
C LYS A 60 -12.09 10.18 -1.81
N ARG A 61 -11.46 10.08 -0.65
CA ARG A 61 -12.04 10.44 0.64
C ARG A 61 -11.10 11.40 1.34
N GLU A 62 -11.64 12.51 1.80
CA GLU A 62 -10.91 13.53 2.55
C GLU A 62 -11.44 13.57 3.98
N TYR A 63 -10.53 13.59 4.94
CA TYR A 63 -10.82 13.62 6.36
C TYR A 63 -10.02 14.75 7.01
N GLN A 64 -10.64 15.51 7.90
CA GLN A 64 -9.91 16.54 8.65
C GLN A 64 -9.04 15.89 9.72
N ILE A 65 -7.77 16.30 9.81
CA ILE A 65 -6.81 15.75 10.76
C ILE A 65 -7.21 16.02 12.21
N ASN A 66 -7.88 17.15 12.46
CA ASN A 66 -8.41 17.47 13.79
C ASN A 66 -9.39 16.40 14.32
N GLY A 67 -9.99 15.60 13.43
CA GLY A 67 -10.86 14.50 13.80
C GLY A 67 -10.15 13.15 13.95
N CYS A 68 -8.90 13.04 13.48
CA CYS A 68 -8.10 11.82 13.52
C CYS A 68 -7.35 11.75 14.84
N SER A 69 -7.71 10.80 15.69
CA SER A 69 -6.97 10.51 16.92
C SER A 69 -6.45 9.08 16.88
N ASN A 70 -5.39 8.78 17.63
CA ASN A 70 -4.87 7.42 17.86
C ASN A 70 -4.60 6.63 16.57
N LEU A 71 -3.62 7.10 15.79
CA LEU A 71 -3.09 6.30 14.71
C LEU A 71 -2.42 5.05 15.28
N GLU A 72 -3.02 3.90 15.02
CA GLU A 72 -2.59 2.61 15.54
C GLU A 72 -2.31 1.64 14.39
N TRP A 73 -1.33 0.77 14.59
CA TRP A 73 -1.12 -0.38 13.72
C TRP A 73 -1.88 -1.58 14.28
N GLU A 74 -2.75 -2.16 13.46
CA GLU A 74 -3.50 -3.36 13.81
C GLU A 74 -3.08 -4.54 12.93
N ALA A 75 -2.67 -5.64 13.58
CA ALA A 75 -2.52 -6.93 12.92
C ALA A 75 -3.90 -7.50 12.56
N GLY A 76 -4.37 -7.27 11.33
CA GLY A 76 -5.68 -7.73 10.89
C GLY A 76 -5.78 -9.26 10.83
N ARG A 77 -6.80 -9.83 11.48
CA ARG A 77 -6.99 -11.30 11.61
C ARG A 77 -7.28 -12.05 10.30
N LYS A 78 -7.82 -11.38 9.28
CA LYS A 78 -8.26 -12.01 8.00
C LYS A 78 -7.90 -11.21 6.73
N GLY A 79 -7.29 -10.03 6.87
CA GLY A 79 -7.10 -9.08 5.76
C GLY A 79 -5.66 -8.57 5.59
N GLY A 80 -4.74 -9.06 6.42
CA GLY A 80 -3.42 -8.45 6.59
C GLY A 80 -3.45 -7.31 7.60
N SER A 81 -2.27 -6.90 8.04
CA SER A 81 -2.05 -5.74 8.89
C SER A 81 -2.41 -4.44 8.16
N TYR A 82 -2.89 -3.45 8.91
CA TYR A 82 -3.28 -2.14 8.40
C TYR A 82 -3.08 -1.07 9.48
N LEU A 83 -3.00 0.18 9.04
CA LEU A 83 -3.08 1.34 9.93
C LEU A 83 -4.54 1.74 10.11
N THR A 84 -4.91 2.06 11.34
CA THR A 84 -6.24 2.54 11.71
C THR A 84 -6.12 3.92 12.32
N CYS A 85 -6.99 4.83 11.90
CA CYS A 85 -7.19 6.11 12.59
C CYS A 85 -8.68 6.34 12.79
N PRO A 86 -9.19 6.32 14.03
CA PRO A 86 -10.56 6.76 14.30
C PRO A 86 -10.74 8.23 13.92
N VAL A 87 -11.72 8.47 13.04
CA VAL A 87 -12.22 9.81 12.74
C VAL A 87 -13.66 9.93 13.19
N ALA A 88 -13.88 10.76 14.22
CA ALA A 88 -15.15 10.88 14.92
C ALA A 88 -15.68 9.51 15.43
N ARG A 89 -16.73 8.95 14.80
CA ARG A 89 -17.33 7.67 15.20
C ARG A 89 -16.83 6.46 14.39
N TRP A 90 -16.04 6.68 13.33
CA TRP A 90 -15.70 5.63 12.37
C TRP A 90 -14.19 5.39 12.30
N PRO A 91 -13.71 4.16 12.51
CA PRO A 91 -12.32 3.81 12.27
C PRO A 91 -12.05 3.77 10.77
N ILE A 92 -11.09 4.58 10.33
CA ILE A 92 -10.60 4.57 8.95
C ILE A 92 -9.41 3.63 8.90
N LYS A 93 -9.51 2.62 8.02
CA LYS A 93 -8.43 1.65 7.78
C LYS A 93 -7.75 1.97 6.46
N PHE A 94 -6.42 1.97 6.44
CA PHE A 94 -5.62 2.21 5.26
C PHE A 94 -4.30 1.45 5.31
N GLY A 95 -3.68 1.23 4.14
CA GLY A 95 -2.41 0.52 4.05
C GLY A 95 -2.57 -0.97 4.34
N ASN A 96 -3.47 -1.62 3.61
CA ASN A 96 -3.65 -3.08 3.72
C ASN A 96 -2.36 -3.81 3.38
N ARG A 97 -2.04 -4.85 4.18
CA ARG A 97 -0.84 -5.70 4.05
C ARG A 97 0.48 -4.96 4.34
N LEU A 98 0.45 -3.88 5.11
CA LEU A 98 1.67 -3.23 5.62
C LEU A 98 2.38 -4.14 6.61
N SER A 99 3.66 -4.42 6.42
CA SER A 99 4.42 -5.08 7.48
C SER A 99 4.57 -4.14 8.69
N GLU A 100 4.88 -4.70 9.86
CA GLU A 100 5.16 -3.89 11.05
C GLU A 100 6.35 -2.93 10.81
N ASN A 101 7.36 -3.38 10.07
CA ASN A 101 8.50 -2.56 9.69
C ASN A 101 8.10 -1.39 8.78
N ASP A 102 7.25 -1.63 7.77
CA ASP A 102 6.77 -0.56 6.88
C ASP A 102 5.93 0.46 7.67
N ALA A 103 5.11 -0.03 8.61
CA ALA A 103 4.32 0.84 9.48
C ALA A 103 5.23 1.74 10.35
N ASN A 104 6.29 1.17 10.94
CA ASN A 104 7.28 1.93 11.70
C ASN A 104 8.03 2.93 10.83
N GLU A 105 8.39 2.57 9.60
CA GLU A 105 9.04 3.47 8.66
C GLU A 105 8.13 4.66 8.32
N ILE A 106 6.85 4.41 8.01
CA ILE A 106 5.86 5.45 7.73
C ILE A 106 5.67 6.37 8.94
N LEU A 107 5.53 5.82 10.15
CA LEU A 107 5.39 6.61 11.38
C LEU A 107 6.63 7.48 11.62
N SER A 108 7.83 6.92 11.41
CA SER A 108 9.08 7.67 11.56
C SER A 108 9.24 8.76 10.50
N ALA A 109 8.82 8.50 9.26
CA ALA A 109 8.81 9.50 8.20
C ALA A 109 7.84 10.63 8.52
N LEU A 110 6.62 10.29 8.98
CA LEU A 110 5.60 11.25 9.38
C LEU A 110 6.08 12.14 10.53
N GLN A 111 6.79 11.57 11.51
CA GLN A 111 7.40 12.33 12.60
C GLN A 111 8.42 13.35 12.11
N ARG A 112 9.21 13.01 11.08
CA ARG A 112 10.26 13.88 10.54
C ARG A 112 9.69 15.00 9.67
N THR A 113 8.69 14.73 8.84
CA THR A 113 8.11 15.72 7.92
C THR A 113 7.02 16.57 8.56
N LEU A 114 6.20 16.00 9.45
CA LEU A 114 5.00 16.64 10.00
C LEU A 114 4.86 16.40 11.51
N PRO A 115 5.81 16.90 12.33
CA PRO A 115 5.79 16.69 13.78
C PRO A 115 4.53 17.24 14.45
N ASP A 116 4.01 18.38 13.97
CA ASP A 116 2.79 19.01 14.50
C ASP A 116 1.54 18.15 14.27
N VAL A 117 1.49 17.43 13.14
CA VAL A 117 0.40 16.53 12.78
C VAL A 117 0.48 15.29 13.65
N LEU A 118 1.67 14.71 13.79
CA LEU A 118 1.87 13.56 14.65
C LEU A 118 1.49 13.89 16.11
N GLN A 119 1.88 15.08 16.59
CA GLN A 119 1.49 15.51 17.93
C GLN A 119 -0.03 15.55 18.07
N LYS A 120 -0.77 16.10 17.11
CA LYS A 120 -2.24 16.12 17.18
C LYS A 120 -2.87 14.73 17.15
N ILE A 121 -2.35 13.84 16.31
CA ILE A 121 -2.88 12.49 16.12
C ILE A 121 -2.55 11.59 17.33
N CYS A 122 -1.38 11.75 17.94
CA CYS A 122 -0.91 10.95 19.06
C CYS A 122 -1.25 11.55 20.44
N ALA A 123 -1.62 12.83 20.54
CA ALA A 123 -1.84 13.50 21.83
C ALA A 123 -3.16 13.18 22.52
N TYR A 124 -3.88 12.10 22.18
CA TYR A 124 -5.14 11.80 22.86
C TYR A 124 -4.87 11.15 24.24
N PRO A 125 -5.22 11.81 25.36
CA PRO A 125 -4.96 11.33 26.71
C PRO A 125 -6.20 10.57 27.18
N GLY A 126 -6.19 9.24 27.07
CA GLY A 126 -7.41 8.49 27.35
C GLY A 126 -7.27 6.98 27.42
N GLY A 127 -6.36 6.50 28.28
CA GLY A 127 -6.51 5.22 28.95
C GLY A 127 -6.57 3.99 28.04
N LYS A 128 -5.40 3.50 27.64
CA LYS A 128 -4.99 2.09 27.76
C LYS A 128 -3.48 2.03 27.48
N GLU A 129 -2.76 1.46 28.44
CA GLU A 129 -1.30 1.32 28.47
C GLU A 129 -0.80 0.29 27.44
N HIS A 130 -1.05 0.56 26.17
CA HIS A 130 -0.41 -0.12 25.05
C HIS A 130 0.19 0.92 24.09
N PHE A 131 0.83 1.96 24.63
CA PHE A 131 1.88 2.60 23.89
C PHE A 131 3.04 1.59 23.81
N ILE A 132 3.07 0.85 22.71
CA ILE A 132 4.33 0.35 22.17
C ILE A 132 5.22 1.57 22.12
N THR A 133 6.16 1.60 23.06
CA THR A 133 7.26 2.54 23.06
C THR A 133 7.86 2.41 21.68
N LEU A 134 7.72 3.45 20.85
CA LEU A 134 8.50 3.56 19.62
C LEU A 134 9.95 3.47 20.07
N GLY A 135 10.50 2.26 19.94
CA GLY A 135 11.89 1.96 20.20
C GLY A 135 12.70 2.70 19.16
N LEU A 136 12.93 3.99 19.40
CA LEU A 136 14.06 4.73 18.87
C LEU A 136 15.32 4.06 19.43
N ILE A 137 15.69 2.92 18.86
CA ILE A 137 17.03 2.38 18.98
C ILE A 137 17.89 3.30 18.13
N ASN A 138 18.47 4.30 18.78
CA ASN A 138 19.63 5.00 18.26
C ASN A 138 20.76 3.96 18.15
N ARG A 139 21.14 3.60 16.94
CA ARG A 139 22.43 2.98 16.62
C ARG A 139 23.12 3.81 15.56
#